data_AF-A0A6J6D2F5-F1
#
_entry.id   AF-A0A6J6D2F5-F1
#
_cell.length_a   1.000
_cell.length_b   1.000
_cell.length_c   1.000
_cell.angle_alpha   90.00
_cell.angle_beta   90.00
_cell.angle_gamma   90.00
#
_symmetry.space_group_name_H-M   'P 1'
#
loop_
_entity.id
_entity.type
_entity.pdbx_description
1 polymer ?
#
loop_
_entity_poly.entity_id
_entity_poly.type
_entity_poly.pdbx_seq_one_letter_code
_entity_poly.pdbx_strand_id
1 'polypeptide(L)'
;MKAESVSVNESELTEYLVRASQRYGMTPDQFIKEVSEAGQVTTMVAEVARAKALAGVLGRVKVTDKSGKKVDLEALRPKETEAAAE
;
A
#
# COMPACT_ATOMS: atom_id res chain seq x y z
N MET A 1 25.03 1.21 -3.32
CA MET A 1 23.99 1.24 -2.26
C MET A 1 23.16 -0.01 -2.44
N LYS A 2 23.00 -0.87 -1.42
CA LYS A 2 22.10 -2.03 -1.53
C LYS A 2 20.68 -1.47 -1.58
N ALA A 3 20.12 -1.33 -2.77
CA ALA A 3 18.70 -1.13 -2.93
C ALA A 3 18.04 -2.34 -2.26
N GLU A 4 17.27 -2.12 -1.20
CA GLU A 4 16.40 -3.16 -0.66
C GLU A 4 15.57 -3.67 -1.85
N SER A 5 15.76 -4.93 -2.24
CA SER A 5 15.01 -5.54 -3.33
C SER A 5 13.59 -5.73 -2.86
N VAL A 6 12.79 -4.67 -2.99
CA VAL A 6 11.38 -4.68 -2.60
C VAL A 6 10.62 -5.50 -3.63
N SER A 7 10.44 -6.78 -3.35
CA SER A 7 9.59 -7.66 -4.14
C SER A 7 8.12 -7.41 -3.79
N VAL A 8 7.30 -7.28 -4.81
CA VAL A 8 5.84 -7.17 -4.69
C VAL A 8 5.24 -8.52 -5.02
N ASN A 9 4.31 -8.98 -4.20
CA ASN A 9 3.52 -10.17 -4.49
C ASN A 9 2.11 -9.81 -5.01
N GLU A 10 1.41 -10.81 -5.52
CA GLU A 10 0.08 -10.63 -6.13
C GLU A 10 -0.97 -10.15 -5.10
N SER A 11 -0.94 -10.66 -3.87
CA SER A 11 -1.87 -10.22 -2.82
C SER A 11 -1.68 -8.75 -2.44
N GLU A 12 -0.43 -8.28 -2.34
CA GLU A 12 -0.10 -6.88 -2.05
C GLU A 12 -0.58 -5.95 -3.18
N LEU A 13 -0.43 -6.39 -4.43
CA LEU A 13 -0.93 -5.67 -5.58
C LEU A 13 -2.46 -5.60 -5.58
N THR A 14 -3.14 -6.72 -5.37
CA THR A 14 -4.60 -6.79 -5.31
C THR A 14 -5.14 -5.90 -4.19
N GLU A 15 -4.58 -5.97 -2.99
CA GLU A 15 -4.99 -5.12 -1.87
C GLU A 15 -4.78 -3.63 -2.18
N TYR A 16 -3.65 -3.29 -2.82
CA TYR A 16 -3.40 -1.93 -3.27
C TYR A 16 -4.44 -1.45 -4.28
N LEU A 17 -4.79 -2.27 -5.27
CA LEU A 17 -5.78 -1.95 -6.29
C LEU A 17 -7.18 -1.77 -5.69
N VAL A 18 -7.58 -2.60 -4.72
CA VAL A 18 -8.84 -2.46 -3.98
C VAL A 18 -8.90 -1.13 -3.23
N ARG A 19 -7.82 -0.77 -2.51
CA ARG A 19 -7.77 0.54 -1.81
C ARG A 19 -7.73 1.71 -2.77
N ALA A 20 -7.06 1.56 -3.91
CA ALA A 20 -6.99 2.59 -4.94
C ALA A 20 -8.38 2.81 -5.55
N SER A 21 -9.10 1.75 -5.92
CA SER A 21 -10.42 1.85 -6.55
C SER A 21 -11.42 2.67 -5.73
N GLN A 22 -11.37 2.53 -4.39
CA GLN A 22 -12.20 3.32 -3.47
C GLN A 22 -11.95 4.84 -3.60
N ARG A 23 -10.71 5.26 -3.84
CA ARG A 23 -10.35 6.67 -4.05
C ARG A 23 -10.86 7.22 -5.39
N TYR A 24 -10.95 6.34 -6.39
CA TYR A 24 -11.47 6.66 -7.72
C TYR A 24 -12.99 6.48 -7.83
N GLY A 25 -13.69 6.04 -6.76
CA GLY A 25 -15.13 5.81 -6.79
C GLY A 25 -15.55 4.63 -7.68
N MET A 26 -14.64 3.69 -7.93
CA MET A 26 -14.86 2.54 -8.80
C MET A 26 -14.91 1.24 -8.00
N THR A 27 -15.64 0.25 -8.51
CA THR A 27 -15.54 -1.11 -7.97
C THR A 27 -14.14 -1.66 -8.24
N PRO A 28 -13.61 -2.57 -7.38
CA PRO A 28 -12.30 -3.15 -7.58
C PRO A 28 -12.15 -3.80 -8.97
N ASP A 29 -13.13 -4.60 -9.39
CA ASP A 29 -13.10 -5.30 -10.69
C ASP A 29 -13.05 -4.34 -11.87
N GLN A 30 -13.83 -3.26 -11.84
CA GLN A 30 -13.80 -2.24 -12.89
C GLN A 30 -12.44 -1.54 -12.93
N PHE A 31 -11.89 -1.16 -11.78
CA PHE A 31 -10.61 -0.47 -11.70
C PHE A 31 -9.45 -1.34 -12.20
N ILE A 32 -9.42 -2.62 -11.80
CA ILE A 32 -8.41 -3.59 -12.26
C ILE A 32 -8.46 -3.73 -13.79
N LYS A 33 -9.68 -3.82 -14.35
CA LYS A 33 -9.88 -3.89 -15.80
C LYS A 33 -9.33 -2.64 -16.50
N GLU A 34 -9.67 -1.44 -16.03
CA GLU A 34 -9.19 -0.18 -16.62
C GLU A 34 -7.66 -0.06 -16.55
N VAL A 35 -7.04 -0.42 -15.41
CA VAL A 35 -5.58 -0.43 -15.24
C VAL A 35 -4.91 -1.40 -16.22
N SER A 36 -5.50 -2.59 -16.40
CA SER A 36 -5.00 -3.61 -17.31
C SER A 36 -5.10 -3.16 -18.77
N GLU A 37 -6.27 -2.66 -19.18
CA GLU A 37 -6.51 -2.14 -20.54
C GLU A 37 -5.62 -0.93 -20.85
N ALA A 38 -5.33 -0.10 -19.86
CA ALA A 38 -4.38 1.02 -19.98
C ALA A 38 -2.91 0.58 -19.97
N GLY A 39 -2.61 -0.71 -19.77
CA GLY A 39 -1.23 -1.23 -19.68
C GLY A 39 -0.47 -0.73 -18.45
N GLN A 40 -1.17 -0.30 -17.40
CA GLN A 40 -0.58 0.36 -16.23
C GLN A 40 -0.21 -0.59 -15.08
N VAL A 41 -0.35 -1.90 -15.27
CA VAL A 41 -0.06 -2.91 -14.24
C VAL A 41 1.37 -2.75 -13.69
N THR A 42 2.36 -2.52 -14.56
CA THR A 42 3.76 -2.32 -14.14
C THR A 42 3.94 -1.06 -13.27
N THR A 43 3.20 0.01 -13.58
CA THR A 43 3.19 1.23 -12.75
C THR A 43 2.58 0.95 -11.38
N MET A 44 1.49 0.18 -11.33
CA MET A 44 0.86 -0.19 -10.07
C MET A 44 1.79 -1.05 -9.20
N VAL A 45 2.53 -1.99 -9.80
CA VAL A 45 3.59 -2.73 -9.10
C VAL A 45 4.66 -1.79 -8.52
N ALA A 46 5.09 -0.78 -9.28
CA ALA A 46 6.06 0.19 -8.79
C ALA A 46 5.53 1.02 -7.61
N GLU A 47 4.24 1.37 -7.60
CA GLU A 47 3.62 2.08 -6.48
C GLU A 47 3.53 1.21 -5.22
N VAL A 48 3.24 -0.09 -5.36
CA VAL A 48 3.28 -1.03 -4.23
C VAL A 48 4.70 -1.15 -3.67
N ALA A 49 5.71 -1.25 -4.54
CA ALA A 49 7.11 -1.29 -4.13
C ALA A 49 7.51 -0.01 -3.39
N ARG A 50 7.05 1.16 -3.87
CA ARG A 50 7.26 2.45 -3.20
C ARG A 50 6.63 2.51 -1.82
N ALA A 51 5.37 2.10 -1.70
CA ALA A 51 4.66 2.07 -0.42
C ALA A 51 5.36 1.15 0.60
N LYS A 52 5.83 -0.01 0.14
CA LYS A 52 6.57 -0.98 0.97
C LYS A 52 7.96 -0.47 1.37
N ALA A 53 8.69 0.17 0.45
CA ALA A 53 9.95 0.83 0.78
C ALA A 53 9.74 1.92 1.85
N LEU A 54 8.70 2.75 1.70
CA LEU A 54 8.35 3.78 2.68
C LEU A 54 8.04 3.18 4.05
N ALA A 55 7.24 2.11 4.11
CA ALA A 55 6.97 1.39 5.35
C ALA A 55 8.25 0.85 6.00
N GLY A 56 9.17 0.29 5.21
CA GLY A 56 10.48 -0.20 5.69
C GLY A 56 11.39 0.91 6.22
N VAL A 57 11.34 2.12 5.63
CA VAL A 57 12.04 3.29 6.17
C VAL A 57 11.37 3.77 7.46
N LEU A 58 10.04 3.89 7.48
CA LEU A 58 9.27 4.34 8.63
C LEU A 58 9.45 3.45 9.87
N GLY A 59 9.59 2.13 9.68
CA GLY A 59 9.87 1.20 10.78
C GLY A 59 11.25 1.38 11.44
N ARG A 60 12.17 2.13 10.83
CA ARG A 60 13.54 2.37 11.33
C ARG A 60 13.74 3.77 11.91
N VAL A 61 12.77 4.67 11.78
CA VAL A 61 12.89 6.07 12.19
C VAL A 61 11.98 6.40 13.35
N LYS A 62 12.42 7.33 14.21
CA LYS A 62 11.59 7.84 15.31
C LYS A 62 10.71 8.98 14.77
N VAL A 63 9.40 8.79 14.75
CA VAL A 63 8.45 9.84 14.39
C VAL A 63 7.95 10.58 15.63
N THR A 64 7.97 11.90 15.58
CA THR A 64 7.44 12.78 16.65
C THR A 64 6.47 13.80 16.07
N ASP A 65 5.46 14.18 16.84
CA ASP A 65 4.53 15.26 16.48
C ASP A 65 5.17 16.66 16.68
N LYS A 66 4.40 17.72 16.39
CA LYS A 66 4.84 19.12 16.56
C LYS A 66 5.21 19.48 18.00
N SER A 67 4.69 18.75 18.98
CA SER A 67 4.95 18.94 20.41
C SER A 67 6.11 18.08 20.92
N GLY A 68 6.74 17.27 20.06
CA GLY A 68 7.84 16.37 20.41
C GLY A 68 7.40 15.02 20.98
N LYS A 69 6.10 14.72 21.01
CA LYS A 69 5.57 13.43 21.49
C LYS A 69 5.84 12.35 20.43
N LYS A 70 6.32 11.18 20.86
CA LYS A 70 6.49 10.03 19.95
C LYS A 70 5.14 9.61 19.36
N VAL A 71 5.13 9.39 18.05
CA VAL A 71 4.00 8.79 17.33
C VAL A 71 4.31 7.32 17.13
N ASP A 72 3.42 6.46 17.61
CA ASP A 72 3.49 5.02 17.36
C ASP A 72 2.82 4.73 16.02
N LEU A 73 3.64 4.43 15.01
CA LEU A 73 3.15 4.13 13.66
C LEU A 73 2.52 2.74 13.56
N GLU A 74 2.97 1.78 14.38
CA GLU A 74 2.44 0.41 14.36
C GLU A 74 1.01 0.40 14.90
N ALA A 75 0.72 1.18 15.94
CA ALA A 75 -0.64 1.37 16.45
C ALA A 75 -1.61 2.03 15.45
N LEU A 76 -1.08 2.70 14.42
CA LEU A 76 -1.86 3.39 13.38
C LEU A 76 -2.04 2.56 12.11
N ARG A 77 -1.44 1.37 12.04
CA ARG A 77 -1.63 0.48 10.90
C ARG A 77 -3.12 0.11 10.80
N PRO A 78 -3.67 0.03 9.57
CA PRO A 78 -5.01 -0.51 9.39
C PRO A 78 -5.05 -1.88 10.07
N LYS A 79 -6.01 -2.07 10.99
CA LYS A 79 -6.28 -3.41 11.49
C LYS A 79 -6.72 -4.22 10.26
N GLU A 80 -6.10 -5.38 10.05
CA GLU A 80 -6.66 -6.37 9.15
C GLU A 80 -8.07 -6.65 9.66
N THR A 81 -9.07 -5.98 9.07
CA THR A 81 -10.43 -6.46 9.14
C THR A 81 -10.37 -7.79 8.44
N GLU A 82 -10.44 -8.88 9.22
CA GLU A 82 -10.92 -10.17 8.75
C GLU A 82 -12.10 -9.87 7.82
N ALA A 83 -11.85 -9.98 6.52
CA ALA A 83 -12.91 -9.92 5.53
C ALA A 83 -13.89 -11.01 5.94
N ALA A 84 -15.11 -10.58 6.28
CA ALA A 84 -16.19 -11.43 6.71
C ALA A 84 -16.23 -12.68 5.82
N ALA A 85 -15.99 -13.83 6.43
CA ALA A 85 -16.44 -15.08 5.90
C ALA A 85 -17.97 -15.01 5.82
N GLU A 86 -18.48 -15.10 4.60
CA GLU A 86 -19.84 -15.57 4.35
C GLU A 86 -19.75 -16.96 3.72
#